data_AF-A0A1W1D1J7-F1
#
_entry.id   AF-A0A1W1D1J7-F1
#
_cell.length_a   1.000
_cell.length_b   1.000
_cell.length_c   1.000
_cell.angle_alpha   90.00
_cell.angle_beta   90.00
_cell.angle_gamma   90.00
#
_symmetry.space_group_name_H-M   'P 1'
#
loop_
_entity.id
_entity.type
_entity.pdbx_description
1 polymer ?
#
loop_
_entity_poly.entity_id
_entity_poly.type
_entity_poly.pdbx_seq_one_letter_code
_entity_poly.pdbx_strand_id
1 'polypeptide(L)' 'MGRSRYKIYEPTHPHFITCTILHWIPIYTNRESVSIIIESLKYLQENDNLKIYAYVILENHLHLVIQI' A
#
# COMPACT_ATOMS: atom_id res chain seq x y z
N MET A 1 -0.82 -17.31 -14.54
CA MET A 1 0.29 -16.48 -15.07
C MET A 1 0.83 -15.62 -13.93
N GLY A 2 1.91 -16.06 -13.28
CA GLY A 2 2.61 -15.24 -12.30
C GLY A 2 3.12 -13.99 -13.00
N ARG A 3 2.55 -12.83 -12.67
CA ARG A 3 2.98 -11.55 -13.23
C ARG A 3 4.46 -11.42 -12.97
N SER A 4 5.23 -11.25 -14.05
CA SER A 4 6.65 -10.94 -14.01
C SER A 4 6.92 -9.91 -12.92
N ARG A 5 7.70 -10.35 -11.92
CA ARG A 5 8.21 -9.61 -10.77
C ARG A 5 8.25 -8.11 -11.05
N TYR A 6 7.41 -7.33 -10.35
CA TYR A 6 7.51 -5.88 -10.36
C TYR A 6 8.94 -5.53 -9.92
N LYS A 7 9.77 -5.09 -10.85
CA LYS A 7 11.15 -4.72 -10.58
C LYS A 7 11.19 -3.23 -10.31
N ILE A 8 11.70 -2.88 -9.14
CA ILE A 8 12.04 -1.49 -8.81
C ILE A 8 13.36 -1.20 -9.51
N TYR A 9 13.32 -0.31 -10.51
CA TYR A 9 14.52 0.10 -11.24
C TYR A 9 15.22 1.29 -10.57
N GLU A 10 14.46 2.12 -9.86
CA GLU A 10 14.93 3.37 -9.26
C GLU A 10 14.75 3.34 -7.73
N PRO A 11 15.52 2.53 -6.99
CA PRO A 11 15.31 2.31 -5.55
C PRO A 11 15.43 3.59 -4.69
N THR A 12 16.05 4.64 -5.23
CA THR A 12 16.27 5.90 -4.53
C THR A 12 15.11 6.89 -4.67
N HIS A 13 14.10 6.59 -5.49
CA HIS A 13 12.98 7.50 -5.76
C HIS A 13 11.66 6.98 -5.15
N PRO A 14 10.74 7.87 -4.76
CA PRO A 14 9.39 7.48 -4.39
C PRO A 14 8.63 6.87 -5.57
N HIS A 15 7.81 5.86 -5.29
CA HIS A 15 6.96 5.17 -6.25
C HIS A 15 5.49 5.37 -5.89
N PHE A 16 4.67 5.54 -6.93
CA PHE A 16 3.22 5.47 -6.80
C PHE A 16 2.76 4.01 -6.91
N ILE A 17 2.05 3.54 -5.89
CA ILE A 17 1.54 2.18 -5.79
C ILE A 17 0.02 2.19 -5.68
N THR A 18 -0.63 1.30 -6.42
CA THR A 18 -2.06 1.03 -6.32
C THR A 18 -2.28 -0.42 -5.92
N CYS A 19 -2.98 -0.62 -4.81
CA CYS A 19 -3.42 -1.92 -4.32
C CYS A 19 -4.93 -2.02 -4.48
N THR A 20 -5.41 -2.94 -5.32
CA THR A 20 -6.85 -3.14 -5.57
C THR A 20 -7.29 -4.47 -4.98
N ILE A 21 -8.40 -4.46 -4.24
CA ILE A 21 -9.01 -5.69 -3.71
C ILE A 21 -9.51 -6.55 -4.87
N LEU A 22 -9.35 -7.87 -4.74
CA LEU A 22 -9.83 -8.83 -5.72
C LEU A 22 -11.34 -8.65 -5.96
N HIS A 23 -11.75 -8.66 -7.22
CA HIS A 23 -13.14 -8.43 -7.64
C HIS A 23 -13.74 -7.09 -7.18
N TRP A 24 -12.91 -6.10 -6.80
CA TRP A 24 -13.37 -4.77 -6.36
C TRP A 24 -14.28 -4.80 -5.12
N ILE A 25 -14.17 -5.85 -4.30
CA ILE A 25 -14.99 -6.01 -3.10
C ILE A 25 -14.68 -4.84 -2.13
N PRO A 26 -15.70 -4.16 -1.57
CA PRO A 26 -15.51 -2.94 -0.78
C PRO A 26 -15.15 -3.25 0.69
N ILE A 27 -14.00 -3.90 0.90
CA ILE A 27 -13.53 -4.36 2.23
C ILE A 27 -13.19 -3.17 3.15
N TYR A 28 -12.74 -2.05 2.60
CA TYR A 28 -12.29 -0.89 3.38
C TYR A 28 -13.43 0.04 3.81
N THR A 29 -14.67 -0.44 3.80
CA THR A 29 -15.86 0.29 4.28
C THR A 29 -16.03 0.21 5.80
N ASN A 30 -15.41 -0.77 6.46
CA ASN A 30 -15.41 -0.89 7.92
C ASN A 30 -14.08 -0.43 8.51
N ARG A 31 -14.15 0.17 9.72
CA ARG A 31 -12.98 0.76 10.39
C ARG A 31 -11.93 -0.26 10.78
N GLU A 32 -12.32 -1.48 11.17
CA GLU A 32 -11.40 -2.53 11.60
C GLU A 32 -10.45 -2.94 10.47
N SER A 33 -10.98 -3.13 9.27
CA SER A 33 -10.19 -3.46 8.07
C SER A 33 -9.21 -2.34 7.72
N VAL A 34 -9.64 -1.08 7.83
CA VAL A 34 -8.77 0.08 7.62
C VAL A 34 -7.70 0.16 8.70
N SER A 35 -8.02 -0.09 9.97
CA SER A 35 -7.07 -0.08 11.08
C SER A 35 -5.94 -1.08 10.86
N ILE A 36 -6.23 -2.29 10.39
CA ILE A 36 -5.21 -3.31 10.07
C ILE A 36 -4.19 -2.79 9.05
N ILE A 37 -4.65 -2.10 8.00
CA ILE A 37 -3.76 -1.50 7.01
C ILE A 37 -2.90 -0.40 7.64
N ILE A 38 -3.49 0.49 8.44
CA ILE A 38 -2.76 1.58 9.09
C ILE A 38 -1.71 1.05 10.08
N GLU A 39 -2.05 0.04 10.88
CA GLU A 39 -1.12 -0.59 11.83
C GLU A 39 0.02 -1.30 11.09
N SER A 40 -0.28 -1.98 9.98
CA SER A 40 0.75 -2.60 9.14
C SER A 40 1.70 -1.56 8.55
N LEU A 41 1.16 -0.44 8.02
CA LEU A 41 1.99 0.64 7.48
C LEU A 41 2.89 1.26 8.57
N LYS A 42 2.35 1.52 9.77
CA LYS A 42 3.15 2.03 10.91
C LYS A 42 4.28 1.08 11.27
N TYR A 43 3.98 -0.22 11.37
CA TYR A 43 5.00 -1.23 11.64
C TYR A 43 6.13 -1.18 10.59
N LEU A 44 5.79 -1.08 9.30
CA LEU A 44 6.78 -0.98 8.22
C LEU A 44 7.60 0.32 8.27
N GLN A 45 7.02 1.44 8.70
CA GLN A 45 7.76 2.69 8.90
C GLN A 45 8.79 2.56 10.03
N GLU A 46 8.43 1.86 11.12
CA GLU A 46 9.27 1.70 12.32
C GLU A 46 10.36 0.64 12.14
N ASN A 47 10.09 -0.44 11.41
CA ASN A 47 10.97 -1.63 11.36
C ASN A 47 11.66 -1.84 10.02
N ASP A 48 11.06 -1.40 8.91
CA ASP A 48 11.51 -1.71 7.54
C ASP A 48 11.89 -0.45 6.73
N ASN A 49 12.13 0.68 7.42
CA ASN A 49 12.52 1.98 6.83
C ASN A 49 11.58 2.51 5.73
N LEU A 50 10.33 2.06 5.70
CA LEU A 50 9.37 2.49 4.71
C LEU A 50 9.06 3.98 4.87
N LYS A 51 9.37 4.80 3.87
CA LYS A 51 8.99 6.22 3.86
C LYS A 51 7.64 6.38 3.17
N ILE A 52 6.66 6.92 3.88
CA ILE A 52 5.32 7.20 3.35
C ILE A 52 5.18 8.71 3.15
N TYR A 53 4.98 9.14 1.91
CA TYR A 53 4.78 10.54 1.57
C TYR A 53 3.30 10.92 1.51
N ALA A 54 2.47 10.02 0.98
CA ALA A 54 1.02 10.21 0.89
C ALA A 54 0.32 8.86 0.78
N TYR A 55 -0.93 8.80 1.24
CA TYR A 55 -1.81 7.67 0.99
C TYR A 55 -3.28 8.09 0.99
N VAL A 56 -4.13 7.33 0.31
CA VAL A 56 -5.58 7.42 0.41
C VAL A 56 -6.17 6.00 0.35
N ILE A 57 -7.06 5.70 1.28
CA ILE A 57 -7.81 4.44 1.34
C ILE A 57 -9.23 4.74 0.87
N LEU A 58 -9.63 4.10 -0.23
CA LEU A 58 -10.99 4.12 -0.76
C LEU A 58 -11.66 2.79 -0.43
N GLU A 59 -12.94 2.62 -0.75
CA GLU A 59 -13.72 1.43 -0.36
C GLU A 59 -13.13 0.08 -0.79
N ASN A 60 -12.45 0.02 -1.95
CA ASN A 60 -11.95 -1.23 -2.55
C ASN A 60 -10.50 -1.13 -3.06
N HIS A 61 -9.82 0.00 -2.85
CA HIS A 61 -8.42 0.16 -3.22
C HIS A 61 -7.69 1.18 -2.35
N LEU A 62 -6.37 1.08 -2.36
CA LEU A 62 -5.43 1.94 -1.64
C LEU A 62 -4.42 2.50 -2.64
N HIS A 63 -4.20 3.80 -2.58
CA HIS A 63 -3.11 4.48 -3.28
C HIS A 63 -2.05 4.95 -2.29
N LEU A 64 -0.78 4.81 -2.68
CA LEU A 64 0.39 5.08 -1.86
C LEU A 64 1.45 5.81 -2.69
N VAL A 65 2.12 6.79 -2.08
CA VAL A 65 3.41 7.33 -2.55
C VAL A 65 4.44 6.96 -1.50
N ILE A 66 5.30 5.98 -1.82
CA ILE A 66 6.24 5.40 -0.85
C ILE A 66 7.63 5.20 -1.43
N GLN A 67 8.64 5.18 -0.56
CA GLN A 67 10.00 4.79 -0.89
C GLN A 67 10.45 3.69 0.06
N ILE A 68 11.02 2.62 -0.51
CA ILE A 68 11.57 1.44 0.17
C ILE A 68 13.08 1.59 0.23
#